data_AF-A0A183F2V6-F1
#
_entry.id   AF-A0A183F2V6-F1
#
_cell.length_a   1.000
_cell.length_b   1.000
_cell.length_c   1.000
_cell.angle_alpha   90.00
_cell.angle_beta   90.00
_cell.angle_gamma   90.00
#
_symmetry.space_group_name_H-M   'P 1'
#
loop_
_entity.id
_entity.type
_entity.pdbx_description
1 polymer ?
#
loop_
_entity_poly.entity_id
_entity_poly.type
_entity_poly.pdbx_seq_one_letter_code
_entity_poly.pdbx_strand_id
1 'polypeptide(L)'
;MLLWLFHQMLLTVWFTVAPVAEAEELRKAFPSAIIVGVKKAGTRALLEFLRLNPRIQAPGPEVHFFDRNYHKGLEWYRPMNLGVLFGKDDGAQ
;
A
#
# COMPACT_ATOMS: atom_id res chain seq x y z
N MET A 1 -26.44 -35.48 18.56
CA MET A 1 -25.02 -35.31 18.97
C MET A 1 -24.07 -35.27 17.77
N LEU A 2 -24.01 -36.32 16.94
CA LEU A 2 -23.11 -36.39 15.77
C LEU A 2 -23.32 -35.27 14.72
N LEU A 3 -24.57 -34.93 14.41
CA LEU A 3 -24.90 -33.82 13.48
C LEU A 3 -24.46 -32.44 14.00
N TRP A 4 -24.50 -32.26 15.32
CA TRP A 4 -24.09 -31.02 15.96
C TRP A 4 -22.56 -30.88 15.94
N LEU A 5 -21.83 -31.98 16.14
CA LEU A 5 -20.38 -32.03 16.00
C LEU A 5 -19.92 -31.82 14.55
N PHE A 6 -20.66 -32.34 13.56
CA PHE A 6 -20.37 -32.12 12.15
C PHE A 6 -20.56 -30.65 11.75
N HIS A 7 -21.63 -30.02 12.22
CA HIS A 7 -21.85 -28.59 12.02
C HIS A 7 -20.75 -27.74 12.68
N GLN A 8 -20.31 -28.14 13.88
CA GLN A 8 -19.19 -27.49 14.58
C GLN A 8 -17.89 -27.63 13.78
N MET A 9 -17.62 -28.80 13.20
CA MET A 9 -16.47 -29.05 12.34
C MET A 9 -16.52 -28.24 11.03
N LEU A 10 -17.70 -28.11 10.40
CA LEU A 10 -17.89 -27.30 9.20
C LEU A 10 -17.68 -25.80 9.47
N LEU A 11 -18.15 -25.30 10.62
CA LEU A 11 -17.90 -23.93 11.05
C LEU A 11 -16.43 -23.68 11.34
N THR A 12 -15.73 -24.63 11.98
CA THR A 12 -14.29 -24.49 12.25
C THR A 12 -13.49 -24.47 10.96
N VAL A 13 -13.78 -25.34 10.00
CA VAL A 13 -13.11 -25.36 8.70
C VAL A 13 -13.40 -24.07 7.91
N TRP A 14 -14.65 -23.60 7.90
CA TRP A 14 -15.02 -22.34 7.24
C TRP A 14 -14.33 -21.12 7.90
N PHE A 15 -14.22 -21.09 9.23
CA PHE A 15 -13.54 -20.03 9.97
C PHE A 15 -12.01 -20.07 9.81
N THR A 16 -11.41 -21.26 9.66
CA THR A 16 -9.96 -21.39 9.39
C THR A 16 -9.60 -21.08 7.93
N VAL A 17 -10.50 -21.35 6.98
CA VAL A 17 -10.30 -20.99 5.56
C VAL A 17 -10.83 -19.57 5.26
N ALA A 18 -11.50 -18.92 6.22
CA ALA A 18 -11.82 -17.50 6.16
C ALA A 18 -10.53 -16.70 5.95
N PRO A 19 -10.58 -15.73 5.04
CA PRO A 19 -9.55 -15.56 4.04
C PRO A 19 -8.20 -15.17 4.64
N VAL A 20 -7.14 -15.82 4.13
CA VAL A 20 -5.78 -15.24 3.97
C VAL A 20 -5.89 -14.03 3.01
N ALA A 21 -6.67 -13.06 3.43
CA ALA A 21 -6.77 -11.70 2.97
C ALA A 21 -6.79 -10.78 4.20
N GLU A 22 -6.38 -11.30 5.38
CA GLU A 22 -5.75 -10.49 6.40
C GLU A 22 -4.65 -9.72 5.71
N ALA A 23 -4.93 -8.42 5.60
CA ALA A 23 -4.09 -7.35 5.11
C ALA A 23 -2.66 -7.83 4.84
N GLU A 24 -2.21 -7.71 3.59
CA GLU A 24 -0.80 -7.40 3.38
C GLU A 24 -0.49 -6.27 4.36
N GLU A 25 0.10 -6.66 5.48
CA GLU A 25 0.73 -5.77 6.42
C GLU A 25 1.50 -4.83 5.51
N LEU A 26 1.18 -3.54 5.55
CA LEU A 26 1.80 -2.52 4.70
C LEU A 26 3.25 -2.42 5.13
N ARG A 27 4.01 -3.46 4.75
CA ARG A 27 5.41 -3.63 5.01
C ARG A 27 6.01 -2.43 4.34
N LYS A 28 6.83 -1.73 5.11
CA LYS A 28 7.64 -0.60 4.68
C LYS A 28 8.57 -1.11 3.56
N ALA A 29 8.03 -1.23 2.35
CA ALA A 29 8.68 -1.84 1.22
C ALA A 29 9.07 -0.74 0.25
N PHE A 30 10.21 -0.92 -0.40
CA PHE A 30 10.57 -0.04 -1.50
C PHE A 30 9.55 -0.18 -2.64
N PRO A 31 9.34 0.89 -3.43
CA PRO A 31 8.43 0.80 -4.57
C PRO A 31 8.90 -0.27 -5.54
N SER A 32 8.00 -1.20 -5.87
CA SER A 32 8.27 -2.27 -6.84
C SER A 32 8.41 -1.74 -8.28
N ALA A 33 7.84 -0.57 -8.55
CA ALA A 33 7.89 0.10 -9.85
C ALA A 33 7.97 1.63 -9.67
N ILE A 34 8.68 2.31 -10.57
CA ILE A 34 8.88 3.75 -10.55
C ILE A 34 8.54 4.33 -11.93
N ILE A 35 7.72 5.38 -11.95
CA ILE A 35 7.51 6.20 -13.15
C ILE A 35 8.62 7.25 -13.19
N VAL A 36 9.63 7.05 -14.03
CA VAL A 36 10.84 7.89 -14.06
C VAL A 36 10.67 9.11 -14.98
N GLY A 37 9.77 9.07 -15.96
CA GLY A 37 9.60 10.16 -16.93
C GLY A 37 8.84 9.74 -18.19
N VAL A 38 8.81 10.57 -19.24
CA VAL A 38 9.48 11.89 -19.36
C VAL A 38 8.56 13.06 -19.00
N LYS A 39 9.16 14.22 -18.67
CA LYS A 39 8.41 15.45 -18.37
C LYS A 39 7.47 15.79 -19.54
N LYS A 40 6.25 16.20 -19.22
CA LYS A 40 5.17 16.55 -20.18
C LYS A 40 4.59 15.36 -20.98
N ALA A 41 4.98 14.12 -20.72
CA ALA A 41 4.35 12.93 -21.35
C ALA A 41 3.06 12.46 -20.64
N GLY A 42 2.57 13.18 -19.62
CA GLY A 42 1.36 12.80 -18.89
C GLY A 42 1.59 11.78 -17.77
N THR A 43 2.78 11.74 -17.17
CA THR A 43 3.11 10.85 -16.04
C THR A 43 2.14 10.98 -14.86
N ARG A 44 1.63 12.20 -14.60
CA ARG A 44 0.62 12.46 -13.57
C ARG A 44 -0.73 11.79 -13.89
N ALA A 45 -1.19 11.86 -15.14
CA ALA A 45 -2.43 11.24 -15.55
C ALA A 45 -2.34 9.71 -15.46
N LEU A 46 -1.21 9.13 -15.89
CA LEU A 46 -0.93 7.71 -15.71
C LEU A 46 -1.00 7.30 -14.23
N LEU A 47 -0.38 8.09 -13.34
CA LEU A 47 -0.42 7.82 -11.91
C LEU A 47 -1.85 7.85 -11.35
N GLU A 48 -2.70 8.81 -11.75
CA GLU A 48 -4.11 8.85 -11.34
C GLU A 48 -4.90 7.63 -11.82
N PHE A 49 -4.67 7.19 -13.06
CA PHE A 49 -5.34 5.99 -13.57
C PHE A 49 -4.93 4.73 -12.81
N LEU A 50 -3.64 4.61 -12.46
CA LEU A 50 -3.14 3.49 -11.68
C LEU A 50 -3.74 3.46 -10.26
N ARG A 51 -4.01 4.62 -9.66
CA ARG A 51 -4.67 4.72 -8.34
C ARG A 51 -6.09 4.16 -8.30
N LEU A 52 -6.76 4.02 -9.45
CA LEU A 52 -8.09 3.41 -9.52
C LEU A 52 -8.04 1.91 -9.19
N ASN A 53 -6.88 1.27 -9.26
CA ASN A 53 -6.71 -0.14 -8.95
C ASN A 53 -6.47 -0.34 -7.43
N PRO A 54 -7.31 -1.11 -6.71
CA PRO A 54 -7.16 -1.32 -5.27
C PRO A 54 -5.87 -2.03 -4.86
N ARG A 55 -5.17 -2.67 -5.81
CA ARG A 55 -3.88 -3.34 -5.57
C ARG A 55 -2.67 -2.43 -5.74
N ILE A 56 -2.87 -1.18 -6.19
CA ILE A 56 -1.79 -0.24 -6.43
C ILE A 56 -1.85 0.87 -5.39
N GLN A 57 -0.75 1.03 -4.66
CA GLN A 57 -0.56 2.15 -3.75
C GLN A 57 0.50 3.08 -4.30
N ALA A 58 0.11 4.34 -4.49
CA ALA A 58 0.97 5.37 -5.04
C ALA A 58 0.99 6.60 -4.12
N PRO A 59 2.16 7.23 -3.93
CA PRO A 59 2.25 8.47 -3.15
C PRO A 59 1.49 9.60 -3.84
N GLY A 60 0.95 10.55 -3.06
CA GLY A 60 0.22 11.72 -3.55
C GLY A 60 1.09 12.64 -4.45
N PRO A 61 2.10 13.31 -3.88
CA PRO A 61 3.04 14.14 -4.62
C PRO A 61 4.25 13.35 -5.18
N GLU A 62 4.96 13.95 -6.15
CA GLU A 62 6.25 13.44 -6.62
C GLU A 62 7.28 13.52 -5.48
N VAL A 63 7.85 12.36 -5.11
CA VAL A 63 8.74 12.24 -3.93
C VAL A 63 10.10 12.92 -4.14
N HIS A 64 10.51 13.10 -5.40
CA HIS A 64 11.80 13.71 -5.75
C HIS A 64 12.98 13.11 -4.95
N PHE A 65 13.00 11.78 -4.81
CA PHE A 65 14.07 11.11 -4.06
C PHE A 65 15.39 11.13 -4.82
N PHE A 66 15.41 10.62 -6.05
CA PHE A 66 16.64 10.44 -6.81
C PHE A 66 17.22 11.74 -7.41
N ASP A 67 16.50 12.86 -7.35
CA ASP A 67 16.96 14.17 -7.81
C ASP A 67 17.29 15.12 -6.65
N ARG A 68 16.38 15.33 -5.69
CA ARG A 68 16.52 16.37 -4.64
C ARG A 68 16.82 15.80 -3.25
N ASN A 69 16.23 14.66 -2.92
CA ASN A 69 16.23 14.13 -1.55
C ASN A 69 17.18 12.95 -1.34
N TYR A 70 18.10 12.68 -2.26
CA TYR A 70 19.01 11.53 -2.17
C TYR A 70 19.88 11.56 -0.90
N HIS A 71 20.27 12.76 -0.47
CA HIS A 71 21.06 12.99 0.75
C HIS A 71 20.36 12.52 2.05
N LYS A 72 19.03 12.34 2.03
CA LYS A 72 18.27 11.86 3.20
C LYS A 72 18.38 10.34 3.43
N GLY A 73 18.97 9.63 2.47
CA GLY A 73 19.20 8.19 2.56
C GLY A 73 17.97 7.34 2.25
N LEU A 74 18.20 6.03 2.06
CA LEU A 74 17.15 5.07 1.69
C LEU A 74 16.13 4.84 2.82
N GLU A 75 16.53 5.04 4.07
CA GLU A 75 15.63 4.96 5.23
C GLU A 75 14.53 6.02 5.18
N TRP A 76 14.85 7.22 4.69
CA TRP A 76 13.87 8.28 4.42
C TRP A 76 12.97 7.95 3.23
N TYR A 77 13.51 7.27 2.21
CA TYR A 77 12.76 6.90 1.00
C TYR A 77 11.78 5.76 1.21
N ARG A 78 12.11 4.82 2.11
CA ARG A 78 11.21 3.73 2.47
C ARG A 78 9.89 4.36 2.97
N PRO A 79 8.71 3.92 2.50
CA PRO A 79 7.43 4.46 2.95
C PRO A 79 7.24 4.09 4.43
N MET A 80 7.77 4.91 5.32
CA MET A 80 7.79 4.64 6.77
C MET A 80 6.43 4.90 7.41
N ASN A 81 5.52 5.56 6.71
CA ASN A 81 4.19 5.87 7.20
C ASN A 81 3.29 6.16 6.00
N LEU A 82 2.52 5.17 5.56
CA LEU A 82 1.52 5.36 4.49
C LEU A 82 0.51 6.47 4.88
N GLY A 83 0.37 6.82 6.17
CA GLY A 83 -0.41 7.97 6.64
C GLY A 83 0.15 9.36 6.30
N VAL A 84 1.46 9.52 6.03
CA VAL A 84 2.07 10.83 5.75
C VAL A 84 1.91 11.25 4.28
N LEU A 85 1.68 10.30 3.37
CA LEU A 85 1.52 10.57 1.93
C LEU A 85 0.05 10.60 1.48
N PHE A 86 -0.85 10.06 2.30
CA PHE A 86 -2.31 10.19 2.17
C PHE A 86 -2.83 11.30 3.09
N GLY A 87 -2.34 12.52 2.91
CA GLY A 87 -2.99 13.75 3.38
C GLY A 87 -3.63 13.70 4.77
N LYS A 88 -2.95 13.11 5.77
CA LYS A 88 -3.32 13.33 7.16
C LYS A 88 -2.68 14.66 7.53
N ASP A 89 -3.46 15.73 7.38
CA ASP A 89 -3.19 17.03 7.98
C ASP A 89 -3.26 16.86 9.50
N ASP A 90 -2.19 16.30 10.07
CA ASP A 90 -1.96 16.34 11.49
C ASP A 90 -1.50 17.77 11.80
N GLY A 91 -2.50 18.62 12.06
CA GLY A 91 -2.30 19.84 12.82
C GLY A 91 -1.63 19.47 14.14
N ALA A 92 -0.32 19.65 14.19
CA ALA A 92 0.48 19.55 15.40
C ALA A 92 1.59 20.59 15.33
N GLN A 93 1.23 21.78 15.83
CA GLN A 93 2.05 22.88 16.37
C GLN A 93 3.11 23.50 15.47
#